data_AF-A0A485D288-F1
#
_entry.id   AF-A0A485D288-F1
#
_cell.length_a   1.000
_cell.length_b   1.000
_cell.length_c   1.000
_cell.angle_alpha   90.00
_cell.angle_beta   90.00
_cell.angle_gamma   90.00
#
_symmetry.space_group_name_H-M   'P 1'
#
loop_
_entity.id
_entity.type
_entity.pdbx_description
1 polymer ?
#
loop_
_entity_poly.entity_id
_entity_poly.type
_entity_poly.pdbx_seq_one_letter_code
_entity_poly.pdbx_strand_id
1 'polypeptide(L)'
;MGWQTRMLELRDKQLIGTNHYHQIRSTLFMMMEWDAEIRERIGVLNYIQQRTGISRSVIAEVLSALRKREYIQMNKGKLVSVTRLPDDY
;
A
#
# COMPACT_ATOMS: atom_id res chain seq x y z
N MET A 1 5.01 -14.27 31.26
CA MET A 1 4.95 -14.78 29.87
C MET A 1 4.43 -13.70 28.93
N GLY A 2 5.20 -12.64 28.64
CA GLY A 2 4.69 -11.49 27.86
C GLY A 2 5.67 -10.88 26.86
N TRP A 3 6.93 -11.32 26.85
CA TRP A 3 7.97 -10.78 25.97
C TRP A 3 8.08 -11.57 24.65
N GLN A 4 7.71 -12.85 24.66
CA GLN A 4 7.80 -13.73 23.48
C GLN A 4 6.70 -13.43 22.45
N THR A 5 5.47 -13.14 22.90
CA THR A 5 4.34 -12.83 22.00
C THR A 5 4.61 -11.56 21.19
N ARG A 6 5.15 -10.52 21.84
CA ARG A 6 5.44 -9.23 21.20
C ARG A 6 6.52 -9.34 20.12
N MET A 7 7.53 -10.20 20.32
CA MET A 7 8.58 -10.44 19.32
C MET A 7 8.07 -11.24 18.12
N LEU A 8 7.17 -12.20 18.33
CA LEU A 8 6.52 -12.94 17.25
C LEU A 8 5.56 -12.07 16.44
N GLU A 9 4.77 -11.21 17.10
CA GLU A 9 3.87 -10.26 16.42
C GLU A 9 4.63 -9.23 15.58
N LEU A 10 5.78 -8.76 16.05
CA LEU A 10 6.64 -7.86 15.27
C LEU A 10 7.20 -8.53 14.03
N ARG A 11 7.64 -9.80 14.16
CA ARG A 11 8.19 -10.57 13.04
C ARG A 11 7.12 -10.92 12.00
N ASP A 12 5.93 -11.30 12.47
CA ASP A 12 4.77 -11.58 11.63
C ASP A 12 4.32 -10.30 10.90
N LYS A 13 4.18 -9.17 11.61
CA LYS A 13 3.91 -7.86 10.99
C LYS A 13 4.96 -7.42 9.99
N GLN A 14 6.23 -7.74 10.22
CA GLN A 14 7.31 -7.45 9.26
C GLN A 14 7.20 -8.34 8.03
N LEU A 15 7.09 -9.67 8.18
CA LEU A 15 6.99 -10.60 7.04
C LEU A 15 5.72 -10.35 6.21
N ILE A 16 4.59 -10.20 6.90
CA ILE A 16 3.29 -9.90 6.31
C ILE A 16 3.33 -8.48 5.72
N GLY A 17 3.92 -7.52 6.42
CA GLY A 17 4.10 -6.15 5.97
C GLY A 17 4.91 -6.06 4.68
N THR A 18 6.00 -6.81 4.55
CA THR A 18 6.83 -6.87 3.35
C THR A 18 6.07 -7.48 2.18
N ASN A 19 5.38 -8.62 2.37
CA ASN A 19 4.59 -9.24 1.29
C ASN A 19 3.40 -8.37 0.86
N HIS A 20 2.71 -7.76 1.81
CA HIS A 20 1.62 -6.82 1.56
C HIS A 20 2.11 -5.55 0.86
N TYR A 21 3.23 -4.99 1.32
CA TYR A 21 3.87 -3.85 0.69
C TYR A 21 4.22 -4.15 -0.77
N HIS A 22 4.82 -5.31 -1.03
CA HIS A 22 5.21 -5.71 -2.39
C HIS A 22 3.99 -5.84 -3.32
N GLN A 23 2.89 -6.43 -2.83
CA GLN A 23 1.64 -6.51 -3.58
C GLN A 23 1.01 -5.13 -3.82
N ILE A 24 0.98 -4.26 -2.79
CA ILE A 24 0.50 -2.88 -2.89
C ILE A 24 1.32 -2.11 -3.91
N ARG A 25 2.66 -2.23 -3.84
CA ARG A 25 3.62 -1.59 -4.74
C ARG A 25 3.41 -2.02 -6.19
N SER A 26 3.35 -3.33 -6.46
CA SER A 26 3.06 -3.84 -7.81
C SER A 26 1.73 -3.33 -8.32
N THR A 27 0.70 -3.30 -7.47
CA THR A 27 -0.63 -2.79 -7.83
C THR A 27 -0.58 -1.31 -8.18
N LEU A 28 0.13 -0.49 -7.39
CA LEU A 28 0.35 0.93 -7.67
C LEU A 28 1.12 1.15 -8.97
N PHE A 29 2.07 0.29 -9.29
CA PHE A 29 2.83 0.33 -10.54
C PHE A 29 1.94 0.05 -11.75
N MET A 30 1.08 -0.97 -11.68
CA MET A 30 0.07 -1.21 -12.72
C MET A 30 -0.89 -0.02 -12.85
N MET A 31 -1.31 0.58 -11.74
CA MET A 31 -2.13 1.80 -11.76
C MET A 31 -1.36 3.04 -12.25
N MET A 32 -0.03 2.99 -12.38
CA MET A 32 0.78 4.00 -13.07
C MET A 32 0.75 3.89 -14.56
N GLU A 33 0.67 2.68 -15.08
CA GLU A 33 0.56 2.44 -16.52
C GLU A 33 -0.86 2.71 -17.05
N TRP A 34 -1.83 2.91 -16.15
CA TRP A 34 -3.21 3.22 -16.52
C TRP A 34 -3.43 4.69 -16.85
N ASP A 35 -4.26 4.93 -17.85
CA ASP A 35 -4.76 6.26 -18.20
C ASP A 35 -5.44 6.97 -17.03
N ALA A 36 -5.32 8.30 -17.03
CA ALA A 36 -5.88 9.18 -16.00
C ALA A 36 -7.38 8.94 -15.78
N GLU A 37 -8.15 8.62 -16.83
CA GLU A 37 -9.58 8.31 -16.73
C GLU A 37 -9.87 7.08 -15.87
N ILE A 38 -9.10 6.01 -16.04
CA ILE A 38 -9.26 4.77 -15.25
C ILE A 38 -8.82 5.03 -13.81
N ARG A 39 -7.72 5.76 -13.65
CA ARG A 39 -7.16 6.15 -12.36
C ARG A 39 -8.09 7.07 -11.56
N GLU A 40 -8.87 7.90 -12.23
CA GLU A 40 -9.87 8.77 -11.60
C GLU A 40 -11.19 8.05 -11.29
N ARG A 41 -11.53 6.98 -12.04
CA ARG A 41 -12.70 6.14 -11.78
C ARG A 41 -12.46 5.12 -10.68
N ILE A 42 -11.24 4.58 -10.57
CA ILE A 42 -10.92 3.48 -9.65
C ILE A 42 -10.17 4.00 -8.42
N GLY A 43 -10.81 3.89 -7.25
CA GLY A 43 -10.19 4.20 -5.98
C GLY A 43 -9.09 3.20 -5.63
N VAL A 44 -7.88 3.70 -5.39
CA VAL A 44 -6.66 2.91 -5.08
C VAL A 44 -6.90 1.94 -3.94
N LEU A 45 -7.54 2.42 -2.88
CA LEU A 45 -7.81 1.62 -1.69
C LEU A 45 -8.73 0.43 -2.01
N ASN A 46 -9.78 0.65 -2.79
CA ASN A 46 -10.73 -0.39 -3.18
C ASN A 46 -10.12 -1.37 -4.17
N TYR A 47 -9.32 -0.87 -5.12
CA TYR A 47 -8.65 -1.71 -6.11
C TYR A 47 -7.59 -2.61 -5.47
N ILE A 48 -6.71 -2.03 -4.65
CA ILE A 48 -5.72 -2.81 -3.90
C ILE A 48 -6.43 -3.84 -3.03
N GLN A 49 -7.48 -3.46 -2.30
CA GLN A 49 -8.24 -4.39 -1.48
C GLN A 49 -8.80 -5.56 -2.30
N GLN A 50 -9.43 -5.29 -3.44
CA GLN A 50 -9.96 -6.32 -4.34
C GLN A 50 -8.86 -7.24 -4.90
N ARG A 51 -7.70 -6.66 -5.23
CA ARG A 51 -6.63 -7.35 -5.95
C ARG A 51 -5.69 -8.15 -5.04
N THR A 52 -5.52 -7.69 -3.80
CA THR A 52 -4.62 -8.30 -2.80
C THR A 52 -5.34 -8.99 -1.66
N GLY A 53 -6.63 -8.72 -1.45
CA GLY A 53 -7.40 -9.23 -0.30
C GLY A 53 -6.99 -8.60 1.04
N ILE A 54 -6.10 -7.61 1.05
CA ILE A 54 -5.60 -6.99 2.26
C ILE A 54 -6.69 -6.10 2.89
N SER A 55 -6.75 -6.09 4.22
CA SER A 55 -7.70 -5.25 4.95
C SER A 55 -7.45 -3.75 4.71
N ARG A 56 -8.54 -2.99 4.65
CA ARG A 56 -8.53 -1.53 4.41
C ARG A 56 -7.62 -0.78 5.38
N SER A 57 -7.56 -1.18 6.65
CA SER A 57 -6.72 -0.54 7.66
C SER A 57 -5.23 -0.68 7.36
N VAL A 58 -4.79 -1.89 6.95
CA VAL A 58 -3.39 -2.16 6.59
C VAL A 58 -3.03 -1.39 5.32
N ILE A 59 -3.92 -1.39 4.31
CA ILE A 59 -3.72 -0.62 3.09
C ILE A 59 -3.61 0.88 3.42
N ALA A 60 -4.51 1.41 4.25
CA ALA A 60 -4.50 2.82 4.66
C ALA A 60 -3.22 3.19 5.44
N GLU A 61 -2.71 2.28 6.27
CA GLU A 61 -1.45 2.46 7.01
C GLU A 61 -0.26 2.53 6.05
N VAL A 62 -0.15 1.57 5.12
CA VAL A 62 0.91 1.55 4.09
C VAL A 62 0.81 2.77 3.18
N LEU A 63 -0.37 3.12 2.71
CA LEU A 63 -0.60 4.32 1.89
C LEU A 63 -0.24 5.60 2.65
N SER A 64 -0.58 5.70 3.94
CA SER A 64 -0.21 6.84 4.77
C SER A 64 1.31 6.94 4.97
N ALA A 65 1.99 5.81 5.16
CA ALA A 65 3.43 5.75 5.26
C ALA A 65 4.10 6.18 3.95
N LEU A 66 3.61 5.69 2.80
CA LEU A 66 4.06 6.09 1.47
C LEU A 66 3.81 7.57 1.20
N ARG A 67 2.64 8.09 1.58
CA ARG A 67 2.28 9.52 1.46
C ARG A 67 3.19 10.40 2.31
N LYS A 68 3.52 9.97 3.53
CA LYS A 68 4.41 10.71 4.44
C LYS A 68 5.84 10.80 3.91
N ARG A 69 6.27 9.83 3.10
CA ARG A 69 7.56 9.82 2.41
C ARG A 69 7.51 10.42 1.00
N GLU A 70 6.41 11.10 0.65
CA GLU A 70 6.18 11.74 -0.67
C GLU A 70 6.30 10.80 -1.89
N TYR A 71 6.19 9.49 -1.67
CA TYR A 71 6.25 8.52 -2.77
C TYR A 71 4.98 8.52 -3.62
N ILE A 72 3.83 8.73 -2.98
CA ILE A 72 2.52 8.77 -3.62
C ILE A 72 1.74 9.98 -3.14
N GLN A 73 0.95 10.54 -4.06
CA GLN A 73 0.02 11.60 -3.79
C GLN A 73 -1.39 11.09 -4.02
N MET A 74 -2.20 11.15 -2.97
CA MET A 74 -3.57 10.68 -2.99
C MET A 74 -4.51 11.81 -2.60
N ASN A 75 -5.60 11.96 -3.35
CA ASN A 75 -6.64 12.94 -3.05
C ASN A 75 -8.00 12.23 -3.01
N LYS A 76 -8.73 12.37 -1.90
CA LYS A 76 -10.05 11.75 -1.68
C LYS A 76 -10.11 10.25 -2.05
N GLY A 77 -9.06 9.47 -1.78
CA GLY A 77 -8.99 8.04 -2.07
C GLY A 77 -8.60 7.66 -3.51
N LYS A 78 -8.29 8.66 -4.36
CA LYS A 78 -7.81 8.47 -5.72
C LYS A 78 -6.29 8.67 -5.79
N LEU A 79 -5.63 7.96 -6.71
CA LEU A 79 -4.22 8.17 -7.02
C LEU A 79 -4.12 9.45 -7.86
N VAL A 80 -3.46 10.48 -7.36
CA VAL A 80 -3.23 11.71 -8.11
C VAL A 80 -1.92 11.61 -8.87
N SER A 81 -0.86 11.17 -8.19
CA SER A 81 0.45 10.96 -8.80
C SER A 81 1.28 10.00 -7.97
N VAL A 82 2.18 9.30 -8.65
CA VAL A 82 3.19 8.46 -8.02
C VAL A 82 4.53 8.99 -8.50
N THR A 83 5.33 9.51 -7.58
CA THR A 83 6.55 10.25 -7.91
C THR A 83 7.71 9.28 -8.10
N ARG A 84 7.92 8.37 -7.15
CA ARG A 84 8.95 7.33 -7.19
C ARG A 84 8.73 6.36 -6.04
N LEU A 85 8.52 5.07 -6.32
CA LEU A 85 8.48 4.04 -5.27
C LEU A 85 9.90 3.47 -5.14
N PRO A 86 10.59 3.61 -3.99
CA PRO A 86 11.89 2.98 -3.78
C PRO A 86 11.74 1.45 -3.87
N ASP A 87 12.77 0.78 -4.37
CA ASP A 87 12.75 -0.67 -4.57
C ASP A 87 12.78 -1.46 -3.25
N ASP A 88 13.26 -0.82 -2.18
CA ASP A 88 13.59 -1.44 -0.91
C ASP A 88 12.77 -0.81 0.24
N TYR A 89 11.93 -1.62 0.88
CA TYR A 89 11.28 -1.34 2.17
C TYR A 89 11.29 -2.58 3.06
#